data_AF-A0A1H6YLC4-F1
#
_entry.id   AF-A0A1H6YLC4-F1
#
_cell.length_a   1.000
_cell.length_b   1.000
_cell.length_c   1.000
_cell.angle_alpha   90.00
_cell.angle_beta   90.00
_cell.angle_gamma   90.00
#
_symmetry.space_group_name_H-M   'P 1'
#
loop_
_entity.id
_entity.type
_entity.pdbx_description
1 polymer ?
#
loop_
_entity_poly.entity_id
_entity_poly.type
_entity_poly.pdbx_seq_one_letter_code
_entity_poly.pdbx_strand_id
1 'polypeptide(L)'
;MGLQEKRAYTAIEEQYVTEYQKELNAIVGKELPIQINWDTFELEHIKFVPSVCLQRLMDAMKEVCKDNFGKEAVQESMDKIEVNCIVNEGAEENKKLDLSGKTLTMTACWGGHHSGFFTDLVIREYLESKL
;
A
#
# COMPACT_ATOMS: atom_id res chain seq x y z
N MET A 1 -9.84 -17.43 7.13
CA MET A 1 -10.88 -16.85 6.24
C MET A 1 -11.81 -17.93 5.68
N GLY A 2 -13.13 -17.73 5.80
CA GLY A 2 -14.21 -18.51 5.21
C GLY A 2 -14.49 -18.17 3.73
N LEU A 3 -15.44 -18.88 3.11
CA LEU A 3 -15.67 -18.82 1.65
C LEU A 3 -16.16 -17.46 1.15
N GLN A 4 -17.04 -16.78 1.90
CA GLN A 4 -17.55 -15.46 1.53
C GLN A 4 -16.44 -14.40 1.54
N GLU A 5 -15.58 -14.44 2.55
CA GLU A 5 -14.43 -13.54 2.67
C GLU A 5 -13.46 -13.76 1.51
N LYS A 6 -13.11 -15.02 1.22
CA LYS A 6 -12.26 -15.38 0.06
C LYS A 6 -12.78 -14.80 -1.25
N ARG A 7 -14.09 -14.89 -1.51
CA ARG A 7 -14.70 -14.31 -2.73
C ARG A 7 -14.62 -12.79 -2.78
N ALA A 8 -14.82 -12.12 -1.65
CA ALA A 8 -14.73 -10.67 -1.58
C ALA A 8 -13.30 -10.18 -1.83
N TYR A 9 -12.29 -10.84 -1.27
CA TYR A 9 -10.89 -10.51 -1.51
C TYR A 9 -10.52 -10.68 -2.98
N THR A 10 -10.83 -11.84 -3.56
CA THR A 10 -10.54 -12.11 -4.98
C THR A 10 -11.20 -11.08 -5.89
N ALA A 11 -12.44 -10.68 -5.61
CA ALA A 11 -13.11 -9.64 -6.40
C ALA A 11 -12.37 -8.28 -6.35
N ILE A 12 -11.91 -7.85 -5.17
CA ILE A 12 -11.12 -6.61 -5.07
C ILE A 12 -9.75 -6.75 -5.75
N GLU A 13 -9.12 -7.92 -5.64
CA GLU A 13 -7.81 -8.18 -6.24
C GLU A 13 -7.85 -8.13 -7.77
N GLU A 14 -8.84 -8.82 -8.37
CA GLU A 14 -9.05 -8.83 -9.81
C GLU A 14 -9.51 -7.48 -10.34
N GLN A 15 -10.39 -6.79 -9.61
CA GLN A 15 -10.98 -5.53 -10.07
C GLN A 15 -10.07 -4.32 -9.88
N TYR A 16 -9.39 -4.21 -8.74
CA TYR A 16 -8.67 -2.98 -8.36
C TYR A 16 -7.16 -3.20 -8.23
N VAL A 17 -6.73 -4.22 -7.49
CA VAL A 17 -5.29 -4.42 -7.23
C VAL A 17 -4.54 -4.63 -8.54
N THR A 18 -5.11 -5.38 -9.48
CA THR A 18 -4.51 -5.61 -10.81
C THR A 18 -4.36 -4.32 -11.62
N GLU A 19 -5.29 -3.37 -11.51
CA GLU A 19 -5.21 -2.08 -12.19
C GLU A 19 -4.12 -1.20 -11.57
N TYR A 20 -4.14 -1.05 -10.24
CA TYR A 20 -3.13 -0.30 -9.51
C TYR A 20 -1.73 -0.90 -9.65
N GLN A 21 -1.61 -2.22 -9.76
CA GLN A 21 -0.34 -2.90 -10.02
C GLN A 21 0.27 -2.47 -11.36
N LYS A 22 -0.56 -2.40 -12.41
CA LYS A 22 -0.11 -1.96 -13.74
C LYS A 22 0.29 -0.49 -13.71
N GLU A 23 -0.48 0.34 -13.03
CA GLU A 23 -0.19 1.76 -12.86
C GLU A 23 1.14 1.95 -12.11
N LEU A 24 1.35 1.25 -11.00
CA LEU A 24 2.59 1.29 -10.22
C LEU A 24 3.79 0.89 -11.09
N ASN A 25 3.68 -0.21 -11.83
CA ASN A 25 4.75 -0.67 -12.71
C ASN A 25 5.09 0.36 -13.78
N ALA A 26 4.09 1.08 -14.31
CA ALA A 26 4.30 2.15 -15.28
C ALA A 26 4.95 3.40 -14.66
N ILE A 27 4.55 3.77 -13.43
CA ILE A 27 5.15 4.90 -12.69
C ILE A 27 6.62 4.64 -12.40
N VAL A 28 6.91 3.45 -11.85
CA VAL A 28 8.26 3.08 -11.41
C VAL A 28 9.13 2.69 -12.61
N GLY A 29 8.55 2.08 -13.66
CA GLY A 29 9.30 1.57 -14.82
C GLY A 29 9.88 0.16 -14.62
N LYS A 30 9.47 -0.54 -13.57
CA LYS A 30 9.78 -1.97 -13.35
C LYS A 30 8.61 -2.67 -12.68
N GLU A 31 8.65 -4.00 -12.64
CA GLU A 31 7.70 -4.77 -11.84
C GLU A 31 7.95 -4.54 -10.35
N LEU A 32 6.93 -4.05 -9.64
CA LEU A 32 6.96 -3.80 -8.20
C LEU A 32 5.67 -4.37 -7.58
N PRO A 33 5.62 -5.68 -7.30
CA PRO A 33 4.41 -6.36 -6.83
C PRO A 33 3.87 -5.78 -5.52
N ILE A 34 2.55 -5.55 -5.50
CA ILE A 34 1.76 -5.19 -4.32
C ILE A 34 1.16 -6.47 -3.76
N GLN A 35 1.57 -6.83 -2.54
CA GLN A 35 1.08 -7.98 -1.82
C GLN A 35 0.22 -7.50 -0.64
N ILE A 36 -1.08 -7.81 -0.70
CA ILE A 36 -2.02 -7.48 0.38
C ILE A 36 -2.18 -8.71 1.27
N ASN A 37 -1.86 -8.56 2.55
CA ASN A 37 -2.03 -9.63 3.53
C ASN A 37 -3.48 -9.68 3.99
N TRP A 38 -4.35 -10.23 3.14
CA TRP A 38 -5.80 -10.32 3.35
C TRP A 38 -6.21 -11.00 4.66
N ASP A 39 -5.37 -11.89 5.20
CA ASP A 39 -5.59 -12.52 6.52
C ASP A 39 -5.61 -11.50 7.68
N THR A 40 -5.06 -10.31 7.47
CA THR A 40 -5.08 -9.21 8.45
C THR A 40 -6.30 -8.28 8.29
N PHE A 41 -7.08 -8.44 7.22
CA PHE A 41 -8.23 -7.60 6.93
C PHE A 41 -9.53 -8.22 7.46
N GLU A 42 -10.40 -7.36 7.98
CA GLU A 42 -11.79 -7.71 8.23
C GLU A 42 -12.63 -7.41 6.98
N LEU A 43 -13.69 -8.19 6.76
CA LEU A 43 -14.55 -8.08 5.58
C LEU A 43 -15.05 -6.65 5.33
N GLU A 44 -15.38 -5.94 6.41
CA GLU A 44 -15.92 -4.58 6.38
C GLU A 44 -14.91 -3.54 5.88
N HIS A 45 -13.61 -3.82 6.05
CA HIS A 45 -12.52 -2.93 5.71
C HIS A 45 -11.99 -3.12 4.28
N ILE A 46 -12.25 -4.28 3.67
CA ILE A 46 -11.80 -4.63 2.31
C ILE A 46 -12.16 -3.55 1.28
N LYS A 47 -13.39 -3.03 1.37
CA LYS A 47 -13.92 -2.04 0.41
C LYS A 47 -13.14 -0.72 0.40
N PHE A 48 -12.35 -0.45 1.43
CA PHE A 48 -11.54 0.77 1.54
C PHE A 48 -10.13 0.59 1.00
N VAL A 49 -9.69 -0.63 0.71
CA VAL A 49 -8.36 -0.91 0.15
C VAL A 49 -8.10 -0.10 -1.14
N PRO A 50 -9.00 -0.05 -2.13
CA PRO A 50 -8.73 0.70 -3.35
C PRO A 50 -8.46 2.20 -3.11
N SER A 51 -9.33 2.88 -2.35
CA SER A 51 -9.28 4.34 -2.22
C SER A 51 -8.40 4.84 -1.06
N VAL A 52 -8.38 4.13 0.07
CA VAL A 52 -7.65 4.58 1.27
C VAL A 52 -6.22 4.07 1.28
N CYS A 53 -5.95 2.89 0.72
CA CYS A 53 -4.61 2.31 0.65
C CYS A 53 -3.97 2.53 -0.72
N LEU A 54 -4.50 1.90 -1.77
CA LEU A 54 -3.82 1.79 -3.06
C LEU A 54 -3.74 3.14 -3.80
N GLN A 55 -4.85 3.87 -3.86
CA GLN A 55 -4.86 5.18 -4.52
C GLN A 55 -3.84 6.14 -3.87
N ARG A 56 -3.79 6.21 -2.54
CA ARG A 56 -2.83 7.08 -1.85
C ARG A 56 -1.38 6.66 -2.03
N LEU A 57 -1.14 5.35 -2.06
CA LEU A 57 0.16 4.82 -2.42
C LEU A 57 0.53 5.26 -3.84
N MET A 58 -0.39 5.16 -4.82
CA MET A 58 -0.11 5.60 -6.18
C MET A 58 0.19 7.09 -6.26
N ASP A 59 -0.59 7.93 -5.56
CA ASP A 59 -0.39 9.37 -5.55
C ASP A 59 0.98 9.74 -4.95
N ALA A 60 1.39 9.07 -3.86
CA ALA A 60 2.74 9.21 -3.31
C ALA A 60 3.82 8.76 -4.31
N MET A 61 3.65 7.60 -4.94
CA MET A 61 4.62 7.05 -5.89
C MET A 61 4.75 7.92 -7.15
N LYS A 62 3.66 8.53 -7.64
CA LYS A 62 3.71 9.48 -8.77
C LYS A 62 4.59 10.68 -8.46
N GLU A 63 4.49 11.21 -7.25
CA GLU A 63 5.28 12.34 -6.79
C GLU A 63 6.75 11.99 -6.55
N VAL A 64 7.02 10.83 -5.94
CA VAL A 64 8.39 10.34 -5.74
C VAL A 64 9.06 10.04 -7.08
N CYS A 65 8.36 9.35 -7.99
CA CYS A 65 8.85 8.96 -9.31
C CYS A 65 8.64 10.05 -10.38
N LYS A 66 8.43 11.31 -10.01
CA LYS A 66 8.18 12.40 -10.99
C LYS A 66 9.39 12.69 -11.88
N ASP A 67 10.59 12.44 -11.37
CA ASP A 67 11.86 12.59 -12.07
C ASP A 67 12.63 11.27 -12.13
N ASN A 68 13.72 11.25 -12.91
CA ASN A 68 14.49 10.02 -13.13
C ASN A 68 15.21 9.58 -11.85
N PHE A 69 15.66 10.50 -11.00
CA PHE A 69 16.37 10.15 -9.77
C PHE A 69 15.44 9.43 -8.78
N GLY A 70 14.23 9.93 -8.60
CA GLY A 70 13.23 9.28 -7.75
C GLY A 70 12.83 7.89 -8.27
N LYS A 71 12.69 7.74 -9.60
CA LYS A 71 12.46 6.43 -10.21
C LYS A 71 13.60 5.45 -9.94
N GLU A 72 14.84 5.86 -10.21
CA GLU A 72 16.02 5.02 -9.97
C GLU A 72 16.14 4.63 -8.50
N ALA A 73 15.95 5.57 -7.58
CA ALA A 73 16.03 5.30 -6.14
C ALA A 73 14.99 4.27 -5.68
N VAL A 74 13.73 4.38 -6.16
CA VAL A 74 12.69 3.36 -5.91
C VAL A 74 13.09 2.02 -6.53
N GLN A 75 13.56 2.03 -7.79
CA GLN A 75 13.96 0.81 -8.49
C GLN A 75 15.10 0.07 -7.80
N GLU A 76 16.04 0.77 -7.18
CA GLU A 76 17.17 0.14 -6.48
C GLU A 76 16.77 -0.36 -5.09
N SER A 77 15.91 0.40 -4.41
CA SER A 77 15.59 0.22 -2.99
C SER A 77 14.38 -0.68 -2.73
N MET A 78 13.48 -0.89 -3.69
CA MET A 78 12.22 -1.61 -3.47
C MET A 78 11.95 -2.65 -4.54
N ASP A 79 11.73 -3.90 -4.14
CA ASP A 79 11.33 -5.00 -5.03
C ASP A 79 9.89 -5.47 -4.79
N LYS A 80 9.27 -5.09 -3.67
CA LYS A 80 7.84 -5.34 -3.41
C LYS A 80 7.26 -4.38 -2.39
N ILE A 81 5.93 -4.30 -2.36
CA ILE A 81 5.15 -3.56 -1.36
C ILE A 81 4.23 -4.54 -0.63
N GLU A 82 4.28 -4.55 0.69
CA GLU A 82 3.41 -5.37 1.54
C GLU A 82 2.42 -4.48 2.29
N VAL A 83 1.14 -4.84 2.24
CA VAL A 83 0.06 -4.10 2.91
C VAL A 83 -0.55 -4.98 4.00
N ASN A 84 -0.50 -4.48 5.23
CA ASN A 84 -1.12 -5.09 6.41
C ASN A 84 -2.22 -4.17 6.95
N CYS A 85 -3.31 -4.78 7.40
CA CYS A 85 -4.34 -4.09 8.16
C CYS A 85 -4.17 -4.37 9.66
N ILE A 86 -4.41 -3.36 10.50
CA ILE A 86 -4.54 -3.51 11.95
C ILE A 86 -5.92 -3.01 12.40
N VAL A 87 -6.36 -3.48 13.56
CA VAL A 87 -7.61 -3.02 14.17
C VAL A 87 -7.54 -1.53 14.53
N ASN A 88 -8.69 -0.87 14.61
CA ASN A 88 -8.76 0.57 14.85
C ASN A 88 -8.28 0.97 16.27
N GLU A 89 -8.48 0.08 17.25
CA GLU A 89 -8.02 0.30 18.62
C GLU A 89 -6.49 0.36 18.68
N GLY A 90 -5.95 1.49 19.12
CA GLY A 90 -4.50 1.73 19.14
C GLY A 90 -3.85 1.89 17.76
N ALA A 91 -4.63 2.03 16.67
CA ALA A 91 -4.08 2.10 15.31
C ALA A 91 -3.11 3.27 15.10
N GLU A 92 -3.36 4.41 15.74
CA GLU A 92 -2.53 5.61 15.60
C GLU A 92 -1.09 5.40 16.10
N GLU A 93 -0.92 4.62 17.17
CA GLU A 93 0.39 4.30 17.76
C GLU A 93 1.05 3.09 17.08
N ASN A 94 0.24 2.15 16.58
CA ASN A 94 0.73 0.89 16.00
C ASN A 94 0.92 0.94 14.48
N LYS A 95 0.38 1.95 13.78
CA LYS A 95 0.61 2.10 12.35
C LYS A 95 2.09 2.31 12.08
N LYS A 96 2.60 1.67 11.04
CA LYS A 96 4.03 1.69 10.72
C LYS A 96 4.27 1.67 9.21
N LEU A 97 5.20 2.51 8.77
CA LEU A 97 5.88 2.38 7.48
C LEU A 97 7.29 1.86 7.73
N ASP A 98 7.65 0.77 7.07
CA ASP A 98 8.97 0.17 7.18
C ASP A 98 9.50 -0.14 5.79
N LEU A 99 10.71 0.34 5.46
CA LEU A 99 11.44 -0.06 4.26
C LEU A 99 12.67 -0.86 4.68
N SER A 100 12.58 -2.18 4.60
CA SER A 100 13.66 -3.09 4.96
C SER A 100 13.72 -4.27 3.99
N GLY A 101 14.93 -4.77 3.70
CA GLY A 101 15.11 -5.91 2.80
C GLY A 101 14.46 -5.72 1.43
N LYS A 102 14.49 -4.48 0.90
CA LYS A 102 13.83 -4.06 -0.34
C LYS A 102 12.31 -4.25 -0.37
N THR A 103 11.68 -4.28 0.79
CA THR A 103 10.24 -4.42 0.95
C THR A 103 9.71 -3.20 1.67
N LEU A 104 8.77 -2.48 1.05
CA LEU A 104 8.01 -1.45 1.75
C LEU A 104 6.81 -2.12 2.43
N THR A 105 6.83 -2.22 3.75
CA THR A 105 5.72 -2.71 4.54
C THR A 105 4.90 -1.56 5.08
N MET A 106 3.61 -1.53 4.73
CA MET A 106 2.64 -0.55 5.17
C MET A 106 1.63 -1.21 6.10
N THR A 107 1.68 -0.88 7.39
CA THR A 107 0.79 -1.42 8.41
C THR A 107 -0.09 -0.30 8.95
N ALA A 108 -1.40 -0.37 8.75
CA ALA A 108 -2.34 0.69 9.16
C ALA A 108 -3.78 0.17 9.25
N CYS A 109 -4.67 0.94 9.88
CA CYS A 109 -6.10 0.62 9.91
C CYS A 109 -6.80 1.21 8.67
N TRP A 110 -6.79 0.47 7.56
CA TRP A 110 -7.26 0.96 6.26
C TRP A 110 -8.77 1.18 6.17
N GLY A 111 -9.57 0.58 7.06
CA GLY A 111 -11.02 0.81 7.15
C GLY A 111 -11.46 1.56 8.41
N GLY A 112 -10.51 2.04 9.22
CA GLY A 112 -10.78 2.70 10.50
C GLY A 112 -10.82 4.23 10.43
N HIS A 113 -10.61 4.84 11.57
CA HIS A 113 -10.59 6.30 11.71
C HIS A 113 -9.39 6.92 10.97
N HIS A 114 -9.49 8.18 10.57
CA HIS A 114 -8.48 8.84 9.74
C HIS A 114 -7.09 8.92 10.38
N SER A 115 -7.01 8.87 11.72
CA SER A 115 -5.74 8.81 12.45
C SER A 115 -5.03 7.46 12.34
N GLY A 116 -5.74 6.39 11.97
CA GLY A 116 -5.22 5.03 11.89
C GLY A 116 -4.49 4.68 10.60
N PHE A 117 -4.49 5.56 9.60
CA PHE A 117 -3.82 5.34 8.31
C PHE A 117 -2.87 6.47 7.92
N PHE A 118 -2.22 6.31 6.77
CA PHE A 118 -1.30 7.28 6.19
C PHE A 118 -1.96 8.06 5.05
N THR A 119 -1.63 9.35 4.95
CA THR A 119 -1.92 10.16 3.77
C THR A 119 -0.84 9.94 2.73
N ASP A 120 -1.14 10.27 1.47
CA ASP A 120 -0.18 10.30 0.38
C ASP A 120 1.07 11.12 0.74
N LEU A 121 0.90 12.31 1.36
CA LEU A 121 2.00 13.14 1.84
C LEU A 121 2.91 12.40 2.83
N VAL A 122 2.36 11.71 3.83
CA VAL A 122 3.17 10.99 4.83
C VAL A 122 3.91 9.82 4.20
N ILE A 123 3.27 9.10 3.26
CA ILE A 123 3.92 7.99 2.53
C ILE A 123 5.08 8.55 1.69
N ARG A 124 4.85 9.65 0.98
CA ARG A 124 5.86 10.33 0.16
C ARG A 124 7.04 10.78 1.01
N GLU A 125 6.81 11.55 2.07
CA GLU A 125 7.87 12.07 2.95
C GLU A 125 8.69 10.92 3.55
N TYR A 126 8.03 9.82 3.91
CA TYR A 126 8.72 8.62 4.38
C TYR A 126 9.65 8.05 3.31
N LEU A 127 9.15 7.84 2.09
CA LEU A 127 9.94 7.32 0.98
C LEU A 127 11.11 8.23 0.65
N GLU A 128 10.88 9.54 0.47
CA GLU A 128 11.95 10.51 0.19
C GLU A 128 13.03 10.55 1.30
N SER A 129 12.68 10.20 2.55
CA SER A 129 13.65 10.14 3.66
C SER A 129 14.47 8.84 3.74
N LYS A 130 14.07 7.80 3.00
CA LYS A 130 14.67 6.45 3.07
C LYS A 130 15.35 6.00 1.79
N LEU A 131 14.94 6.56 0.65
CA LEU A 131 15.48 6.30 -0.68
C LEU A 131 16.78 7.06 -0.93
#